data_AF-A0A8J4VIA1-F1
#
_entry.id   AF-A0A8J4VIA1-F1
#
_cell.length_a   1.000
_cell.length_b   1.000
_cell.length_c   1.000
_cell.angle_alpha   90.00
_cell.angle_beta   90.00
_cell.angle_gamma   90.00
#
_symmetry.space_group_name_H-M   'P 1'
#
loop_
_entity.id
_entity.type
_entity.pdbx_description
1 polymer ?
#
loop_
_entity_poly.entity_id
_entity_poly.type
_entity_poly.pdbx_seq_one_letter_code
_entity_poly.pdbx_strand_id
1 'polypeptide(L)'
;MATLLLSSHTISLSQPNFCLPRRAKKPRAVLNRTQKMQVPYELKQGQTRLFHKLPSGLNMEVIVQKGVADKDPYDRNSENPPLVFVHGSYHAAWCWAEHWLPFFSACGFDCYALSLLGQGESDAPSGSVAGTLQ
;
A
#
# COMPACT_ATOMS: atom_id res chain seq x y z
N MET A 1 -95.05 12.08 5.81
CA MET A 1 -94.36 12.44 4.55
C MET A 1 -93.01 13.01 4.93
N ALA A 2 -91.97 12.17 5.00
CA ALA A 2 -90.67 12.51 5.57
C ALA A 2 -89.74 13.12 4.50
N THR A 3 -89.23 14.32 4.78
CA THR A 3 -88.25 15.07 3.97
C THR A 3 -86.84 14.48 4.14
N LEU A 4 -86.24 14.05 3.04
CA LEU A 4 -84.82 13.68 2.95
C LEU A 4 -83.97 14.93 2.71
N LEU A 5 -83.06 15.25 3.64
CA LEU A 5 -82.00 16.24 3.47
C LEU A 5 -80.73 15.54 2.97
N LEU A 6 -80.24 15.90 1.78
CA LEU A 6 -78.94 15.47 1.28
C LEU A 6 -77.84 16.39 1.83
N SER A 7 -76.89 15.80 2.56
CA SER A 7 -75.65 16.44 2.99
C SER A 7 -74.59 16.33 1.90
N SER A 8 -74.02 17.45 1.47
CA SER A 8 -72.94 17.53 0.50
C SER A 8 -71.60 17.63 1.22
N HIS A 9 -70.78 16.57 1.21
CA HIS A 9 -69.41 16.62 1.71
C HIS A 9 -68.43 16.84 0.55
N THR A 10 -67.72 17.96 0.58
CA THR A 10 -66.62 18.28 -0.32
C THR A 10 -65.39 17.45 0.02
N ILE A 11 -64.96 16.60 -0.91
CA ILE A 11 -63.73 15.82 -0.80
C ILE A 11 -62.55 16.77 -1.05
N SER A 12 -61.74 17.01 -0.01
CA SER A 12 -60.46 17.72 -0.13
C SER A 12 -59.40 16.77 -0.67
N LEU A 13 -58.94 17.00 -1.90
CA LEU A 13 -57.82 16.26 -2.50
C LEU A 13 -56.50 16.80 -1.92
N SER A 14 -55.84 16.01 -1.09
CA SER A 14 -54.47 16.29 -0.64
C SER A 14 -53.49 16.05 -1.79
N GLN A 15 -52.66 17.05 -2.09
CA GLN A 15 -51.56 16.89 -3.05
C GLN A 15 -50.41 16.08 -2.41
N PRO A 16 -49.81 15.12 -3.12
CA PRO A 16 -48.60 14.47 -2.65
C PRO A 16 -47.43 15.45 -2.74
N ASN A 17 -46.76 15.69 -1.61
CA ASN A 17 -45.48 16.38 -1.60
C ASN A 17 -44.44 15.48 -2.29
N PHE A 18 -44.10 15.81 -3.54
CA PHE A 18 -42.95 15.23 -4.21
C PHE A 18 -41.67 15.76 -3.55
N CYS A 19 -41.03 14.94 -2.73
CA CYS A 19 -39.70 15.22 -2.21
C CYS A 19 -38.68 14.80 -3.28
N LEU A 20 -38.06 15.78 -3.94
CA LEU A 20 -36.95 15.52 -4.87
C LEU A 20 -35.80 14.84 -4.11
N PRO A 21 -35.17 13.79 -4.67
CA PRO A 21 -33.99 13.21 -4.05
C PRO A 21 -32.87 14.25 -4.09
N ARG A 22 -32.48 14.75 -2.91
CA ARG A 22 -31.28 15.56 -2.75
C ARG A 22 -30.09 14.70 -3.16
N ARG A 23 -29.60 14.89 -4.39
CA ARG A 23 -28.34 14.28 -4.86
C ARG A 23 -27.22 14.79 -3.96
N ALA A 24 -26.90 14.01 -2.93
CA ALA A 24 -25.74 14.24 -2.11
C ALA A 24 -24.52 14.10 -3.02
N LYS A 25 -23.87 15.23 -3.35
CA LYS A 25 -22.52 15.21 -3.88
C LYS A 25 -21.65 14.65 -2.75
N LYS A 26 -21.28 13.37 -2.83
CA LYS A 26 -20.25 12.82 -1.95
C LYS A 26 -19.03 13.74 -2.13
N PRO A 27 -18.51 14.37 -1.07
CA PRO A 27 -17.29 15.14 -1.19
C PRO A 27 -16.21 14.17 -1.67
N ARG A 28 -15.77 14.35 -2.92
CA ARG A 28 -14.62 13.64 -3.43
C ARG A 28 -13.44 14.29 -2.73
N ALA A 29 -12.92 13.63 -1.70
CA ALA A 29 -11.68 14.06 -1.07
C ALA A 29 -10.59 14.00 -2.14
N VAL A 30 -10.28 15.15 -2.72
CA VAL A 30 -9.13 15.27 -3.62
C VAL A 30 -7.92 15.24 -2.71
N LEU A 31 -7.31 14.07 -2.54
CA LEU A 31 -6.00 13.92 -1.91
C LEU A 31 -4.96 14.57 -2.83
N ASN A 32 -4.85 15.89 -2.77
CA ASN A 32 -3.82 16.70 -3.44
C ASN A 32 -2.43 16.55 -2.79
N ARG A 33 -2.28 15.61 -1.86
CA ARG A 33 -1.07 15.45 -1.04
C ARG A 33 -0.60 14.02 -1.14
N THR A 34 0.54 13.82 -1.77
CA THR A 34 1.41 12.66 -1.55
C THR A 34 1.86 12.71 -0.10
N GLN A 35 1.00 12.27 0.81
CA GLN A 35 1.30 12.22 2.23
C GLN A 35 2.17 10.99 2.46
N LYS A 36 3.48 11.14 2.21
CA LYS A 36 4.48 10.16 2.64
C LYS A 36 4.62 10.31 4.15
N MET A 37 3.65 9.81 4.91
CA MET A 37 3.64 9.82 6.39
C MET A 37 4.52 8.70 6.97
N GLN A 38 5.57 8.29 6.27
CA GLN A 38 6.47 7.24 6.74
C GLN A 38 7.74 7.92 7.22
N VAL A 39 8.10 7.68 8.48
CA VAL A 39 9.45 7.95 8.96
C VAL A 39 10.37 6.98 8.23
N PRO A 40 11.40 7.45 7.50
CA PRO A 40 12.29 6.56 6.78
C PRO A 40 12.94 5.55 7.73
N TYR A 41 13.04 4.29 7.31
CA TYR A 41 13.76 3.28 8.08
C TYR A 41 15.26 3.62 8.14
N GLU A 42 15.82 3.66 9.35
CA GLU A 42 17.25 3.82 9.59
C GLU A 42 17.96 2.48 9.40
N LEU A 43 18.97 2.44 8.53
CA LEU A 43 19.69 1.22 8.20
C LEU A 43 20.55 0.75 9.38
N LYS A 44 20.58 -0.57 9.60
CA LYS A 44 21.50 -1.18 10.57
C LYS A 44 22.91 -1.32 10.00
N GLN A 45 23.87 -1.53 10.88
CA GLN A 45 25.25 -1.84 10.48
C GLN A 45 25.28 -3.03 9.50
N GLY A 46 26.06 -2.88 8.42
CA GLY A 46 26.16 -3.89 7.37
C GLY A 46 25.02 -3.85 6.34
N GLN A 47 24.00 -3.01 6.55
CA GLN A 47 22.94 -2.81 5.57
C GLN A 47 23.26 -1.66 4.62
N THR A 48 22.83 -1.79 3.37
CA THR A 48 22.92 -0.72 2.36
C THR A 48 21.58 -0.58 1.67
N ARG A 49 21.15 0.65 1.42
CA ARG A 49 19.98 0.95 0.58
C ARG A 49 20.44 1.24 -0.83
N LEU A 50 19.90 0.50 -1.80
CA LEU A 50 20.11 0.68 -3.22
C LEU A 50 18.79 1.04 -3.90
N PHE A 51 18.88 1.64 -5.08
CA PHE A 51 17.74 1.91 -5.95
C PHE A 51 17.97 1.26 -7.31
N HIS A 52 17.20 0.22 -7.61
CA HIS A 52 17.23 -0.43 -8.91
C HIS A 52 16.31 0.30 -9.87
N LYS A 53 16.89 0.88 -10.93
CA LYS A 53 16.12 1.56 -11.97
C LYS A 53 15.47 0.54 -12.89
N LEU A 54 14.14 0.52 -12.89
CA LEU A 54 13.34 -0.35 -13.75
C LEU A 54 13.34 0.15 -15.20
N PRO A 55 12.97 -0.70 -16.19
CA PRO A 55 12.80 -0.26 -17.59
C PRO A 55 11.81 0.89 -17.77
N SER A 56 10.85 1.05 -16.87
CA SER A 56 9.92 2.19 -16.82
C SER A 56 10.58 3.51 -16.42
N GLY A 57 11.83 3.49 -15.97
CA GLY A 57 12.55 4.63 -15.41
C GLY A 57 12.32 4.86 -13.92
N LEU A 58 11.37 4.15 -13.30
CA LEU A 58 11.09 4.22 -11.87
C LEU A 58 12.15 3.50 -11.05
N ASN A 59 12.43 4.02 -9.86
CA ASN A 59 13.38 3.45 -8.92
C ASN A 59 12.67 2.54 -7.92
N MET A 60 13.19 1.33 -7.77
CA MET A 60 12.76 0.36 -6.76
C MET A 60 13.81 0.29 -5.65
N GLU A 61 13.40 0.56 -4.41
CA GLU A 61 14.25 0.41 -3.24
C GLU A 61 14.59 -1.06 -2.99
N VAL A 62 15.86 -1.30 -2.67
CA VAL A 62 16.37 -2.58 -2.17
C VAL A 62 17.23 -2.32 -0.93
N ILE A 63 16.88 -2.91 0.20
CA ILE A 63 17.77 -2.98 1.37
C ILE A 63 18.56 -4.28 1.27
N VAL A 64 19.89 -4.18 1.28
CA VAL A 64 20.82 -5.29 1.10
C VAL A 64 21.61 -5.52 2.37
N GLN A 65 21.81 -6.79 2.73
CA GLN A 65 22.79 -7.19 3.73
C GLN A 65 23.53 -8.45 3.22
N LYS A 66 24.84 -8.32 3.03
CA LYS A 66 25.69 -9.39 2.50
C LYS A 66 26.01 -10.43 3.55
N GLY A 67 26.11 -11.69 3.13
CA GLY A 67 26.47 -12.79 4.01
C GLY A 67 27.87 -12.60 4.58
N VAL A 68 28.02 -12.72 5.90
CA VAL A 68 29.33 -12.72 6.55
C VAL A 68 29.71 -14.17 6.78
N ALA A 69 30.38 -14.77 5.80
CA ALA A 69 30.79 -16.16 5.90
C ALA A 69 32.31 -16.25 6.11
N ASP A 70 32.72 -16.88 7.20
CA ASP A 70 34.08 -17.42 7.36
C ASP A 70 34.19 -18.67 6.49
N LYS A 71 34.36 -18.49 5.18
CA LYS A 71 34.52 -19.61 4.23
C LYS A 71 35.98 -19.89 3.95
N ASP A 72 36.28 -21.18 3.80
CA ASP A 72 37.56 -21.63 3.27
C ASP A 72 37.73 -21.07 1.85
N PRO A 73 38.78 -20.26 1.59
CA PRO A 73 39.00 -19.65 0.28
C PRO A 73 39.22 -20.67 -0.86
N TYR A 74 39.44 -21.95 -0.55
CA TYR A 74 39.58 -23.02 -1.54
C TYR A 74 38.26 -23.69 -1.94
N ASP A 75 37.16 -23.50 -1.20
CA ASP A 75 35.84 -24.03 -1.57
C ASP A 75 34.98 -22.98 -2.28
N ARG A 76 35.30 -22.75 -3.56
CA ARG A 76 34.56 -21.85 -4.45
C ARG A 76 33.16 -22.32 -4.79
N ASN A 77 32.75 -23.52 -4.37
CA ASN A 77 31.44 -24.08 -4.71
C ASN A 77 30.42 -23.96 -3.56
N SER A 78 30.80 -23.31 -2.46
CA SER A 78 30.01 -23.21 -1.24
C SER A 78 29.17 -21.93 -1.12
N GLU A 79 29.10 -21.06 -2.14
CA GLU A 79 28.31 -19.82 -2.05
C GLU A 79 26.82 -20.13 -1.87
N ASN A 80 26.23 -19.58 -0.80
CA ASN A 80 24.81 -19.76 -0.54
C ASN A 80 24.01 -19.00 -1.61
N PRO A 81 22.88 -19.55 -2.08
CA PRO A 81 22.04 -18.82 -3.02
C PRO A 81 21.54 -17.52 -2.37
N PRO A 82 21.42 -16.42 -3.15
CA PRO A 82 20.91 -15.17 -2.62
C PRO A 82 19.43 -15.31 -2.24
N LEU A 83 19.04 -14.66 -1.14
CA LEU A 83 17.66 -14.63 -0.64
C LEU A 83 17.02 -13.28 -0.96
N VAL A 84 15.84 -13.32 -1.59
CA VAL A 84 15.05 -12.14 -1.91
C VAL A 84 13.79 -12.13 -1.05
N PHE A 85 13.57 -11.05 -0.31
CA PHE A 85 12.44 -10.85 0.57
C PHE A 85 11.44 -9.89 -0.07
N VAL A 86 10.21 -10.35 -0.25
CA VAL A 86 9.10 -9.58 -0.81
C VAL A 86 8.07 -9.34 0.28
N HIS A 87 7.71 -8.09 0.51
CA HIS A 87 6.73 -7.72 1.53
C HIS A 87 5.28 -7.84 1.03
N GLY A 88 4.34 -7.89 1.98
CA GLY A 88 2.90 -7.80 1.71
C GLY A 88 2.35 -6.38 1.86
N SER A 89 1.02 -6.24 1.83
CA SER A 89 0.33 -4.94 2.03
C SER A 89 0.72 -4.25 3.35
N TYR A 90 0.69 -2.91 3.35
CA TYR A 90 0.99 -2.06 4.51
C TYR A 90 2.43 -2.16 5.05
N HIS A 91 3.34 -2.76 4.29
CA HIS A 91 4.76 -2.89 4.62
C HIS A 91 5.65 -2.40 3.47
N ALA A 92 6.96 -2.42 3.68
CA ALA A 92 7.99 -2.26 2.65
C ALA A 92 9.23 -3.07 3.05
N ALA A 93 10.39 -2.89 2.40
CA ALA A 93 11.63 -3.62 2.70
C ALA A 93 12.02 -3.63 4.19
N TRP A 94 11.70 -2.54 4.91
CA TRP A 94 12.01 -2.36 6.33
C TRP A 94 11.45 -3.48 7.24
N CYS A 95 10.35 -4.14 6.86
CA CYS A 95 9.76 -5.19 7.71
C CYS A 95 10.65 -6.43 7.82
N TRP A 96 11.53 -6.64 6.83
CA TRP A 96 12.53 -7.70 6.83
C TRP A 96 13.87 -7.22 7.39
N ALA A 97 14.21 -5.96 7.13
CA ALA A 97 15.52 -5.39 7.46
C ALA A 97 15.83 -5.43 8.96
N GLU A 98 14.81 -5.32 9.80
CA GLU A 98 15.02 -5.23 11.25
C GLU A 98 15.65 -6.49 11.86
N HIS A 99 15.23 -7.69 11.44
CA HIS A 99 15.64 -8.94 12.10
C HIS A 99 16.05 -10.04 11.13
N TRP A 100 15.40 -10.14 9.97
CA TRP A 100 15.58 -11.26 9.05
C TRP A 100 16.85 -11.12 8.23
N LEU A 101 17.15 -9.92 7.74
CA LEU A 101 18.39 -9.64 7.01
C LEU A 101 19.62 -9.94 7.87
N PRO A 102 19.73 -9.43 9.12
CA PRO A 102 20.81 -9.79 10.03
C PRO A 102 20.92 -11.30 10.30
N PHE A 103 19.78 -11.97 10.52
CA PHE A 103 19.77 -13.40 10.81
C PHE A 103 20.34 -14.23 9.66
N PHE A 104 19.79 -14.10 8.45
CA PHE A 104 20.21 -14.92 7.32
C PHE A 104 21.60 -14.54 6.80
N SER A 105 21.98 -13.27 6.87
CA SER A 105 23.35 -12.85 6.51
C SER A 105 24.40 -13.37 7.48
N ALA A 106 24.10 -13.50 8.78
CA ALA A 106 24.98 -14.17 9.73
C ALA A 106 25.11 -15.68 9.44
N CYS A 107 24.11 -16.29 8.79
CA CYS A 107 24.20 -17.66 8.26
C CYS A 107 24.91 -17.73 6.89
N GLY A 108 25.49 -16.63 6.42
CA GLY A 108 26.24 -16.56 5.17
C GLY A 108 25.39 -16.42 3.92
N PHE A 109 24.12 -16.01 4.02
CA PHE A 109 23.27 -15.73 2.85
C PHE A 109 23.31 -14.26 2.48
N ASP A 110 23.49 -13.96 1.19
CA ASP A 110 23.26 -12.62 0.67
C ASP A 110 21.76 -12.31 0.67
N CYS A 111 21.35 -11.26 1.36
CA CYS A 111 19.96 -10.92 1.58
C CYS A 111 19.57 -9.61 0.88
N TYR A 112 18.43 -9.60 0.19
CA TYR A 112 17.88 -8.45 -0.54
C TYR A 112 16.40 -8.29 -0.22
N ALA A 113 16.01 -7.24 0.50
CA ALA A 113 14.61 -6.89 0.74
C ALA A 113 14.16 -5.79 -0.21
N LEU A 114 13.10 -6.05 -0.98
CA LEU A 114 12.54 -5.11 -1.93
C LEU A 114 11.43 -4.27 -1.29
N SER A 115 11.27 -3.03 -1.72
CA SER A 115 9.99 -2.30 -1.56
C SER A 115 9.30 -2.25 -2.91
N LEU A 116 8.07 -2.76 -3.01
CA LEU A 116 7.25 -2.65 -4.20
C LEU A 116 6.94 -1.17 -4.51
N LEU A 117 6.67 -0.86 -5.77
CA LEU A 117 6.42 0.51 -6.22
C LEU A 117 5.27 1.16 -5.43
N GLY A 118 5.45 2.43 -5.07
CA GLY A 118 4.51 3.19 -4.23
C GLY A 118 4.54 2.83 -2.74
N GLN A 119 5.45 1.96 -2.30
CA GLN A 119 5.67 1.60 -0.90
C GLN A 119 7.13 1.87 -0.50
N GLY A 120 7.35 2.18 0.78
CA GLY A 120 8.69 2.50 1.29
C GLY A 120 9.32 3.66 0.56
N GLU A 121 10.59 3.49 0.16
CA GLU A 121 11.34 4.50 -0.60
C GLU A 121 11.26 4.31 -2.12
N SER A 122 10.51 3.33 -2.62
CA SER A 122 10.31 3.14 -4.06
C SER A 122 9.43 4.23 -4.67
N ASP A 123 9.69 4.53 -5.94
CA ASP A 123 8.89 5.49 -6.69
C ASP A 123 7.43 5.02 -6.83
N ALA A 124 6.50 5.98 -6.87
CA ALA A 124 5.09 5.71 -7.16
C ALA A 124 4.84 5.82 -8.67
N PRO A 125 4.25 4.79 -9.31
CA PRO A 125 3.83 4.89 -10.70
C PRO A 125 2.55 5.74 -10.80
N SER A 126 2.23 6.21 -12.00
CA SER A 126 1.02 7.01 -12.26
C SER A 126 -0.29 6.24 -12.20
N GLY A 127 -0.24 4.90 -12.23
CA GLY A 127 -1.39 4.01 -12.14
C GLY A 127 -1.69 3.53 -10.71
N SER A 128 -2.74 2.73 -10.56
CA SER A 128 -3.02 2.04 -9.30
C SER A 128 -1.88 1.08 -8.94
N VAL A 129 -1.47 1.05 -7.67
CA VAL A 129 -0.51 0.06 -7.15
C VAL A 129 -1.15 -0.80 -6.08
N ALA A 130 -0.50 -1.94 -5.80
CA ALA A 130 -0.86 -2.77 -4.66
C ALA A 130 -0.92 -1.91 -3.38
N GLY A 131 -2.07 -1.90 -2.72
CA GLY A 131 -2.32 -1.11 -1.51
C GLY A 131 -2.95 0.28 -1.71
N THR A 132 -3.17 0.73 -2.95
CA THR A 132 -3.99 1.94 -3.19
C THR A 132 -5.47 1.60 -2.99
N LEU A 133 -6.08 2.07 -1.90
CA LEU A 133 -7.53 2.04 -1.73
C LEU A 133 -8.16 2.98 -2.77
N GLN A 134 -9.00 2.45 -3.66
CA GLN A 134 -9.81 3.22 -4.60
C GLN A 134 -11.10 3.75 -3.96
#